data_AF-B9XMK4-F1
#
_entry.id   AF-B9XMK4-F1
#
_cell.length_a   1.000
_cell.length_b   1.000
_cell.length_c   1.000
_cell.angle_alpha   90.00
_cell.angle_beta   90.00
_cell.angle_gamma   90.00
#
_symmetry.space_group_name_H-M   'P 1'
#
loop_
_entity.id
_entity.type
_entity.pdbx_description
1 polymer ?
#
loop_
_entity_poly.entity_id
_entity_poly.type
_entity_poly.pdbx_seq_one_letter_code
_entity_poly.pdbx_strand_id
1 'polypeptide(L)'
;MNRSVNQPHLASTMSKSATPSIHVDIPLRTAPALLCLLALPAYADNTKQATWTVASGGNGHTFRVVAKSGLISWDAANTEALAAGGYLATITSAEENNFVFTLIDDPTYWTQSSNDHGPWIGGYQLANASEPAGGFTWVIQTGASTPELFSYANWESGEPNNLTNTISGTNYNQDRVSFFHAGTGRAATWSDEYNLTGSGLNQWTKSYVIELEPTPPVLANPTIQPDRSFTFAFTNTPGVPFHVLMATNLPSTNWTDLGSATEISPGHFQFTDSQTSNSFSRFYRVISQ
;
A
#
# COMPACT_ATOMS: atom_id res chain seq x y z
N MET A 1 -37.65 -46.15 -61.26
CA MET A 1 -36.28 -46.47 -60.79
C MET A 1 -36.37 -46.88 -59.32
N ASN A 2 -35.75 -48.02 -59.00
CA ASN A 2 -35.75 -48.81 -57.75
C ASN A 2 -36.07 -48.05 -56.45
N ARG A 3 -37.13 -48.39 -55.71
CA ARG A 3 -37.41 -49.59 -54.87
C ARG A 3 -36.74 -49.53 -53.48
N SER A 4 -37.53 -49.06 -52.52
CA SER A 4 -37.45 -49.38 -51.09
C SER A 4 -37.81 -50.86 -50.88
N VAL A 5 -37.02 -51.57 -50.06
CA VAL A 5 -37.38 -52.88 -49.50
C VAL A 5 -36.95 -52.91 -48.04
N ASN A 6 -37.92 -53.23 -47.19
CA ASN A 6 -37.81 -53.39 -45.75
C ASN A 6 -37.86 -54.89 -45.40
N GLN A 7 -37.01 -55.30 -44.44
CA GLN A 7 -37.12 -56.48 -43.55
C GLN A 7 -37.01 -57.90 -44.17
N PRO A 8 -36.68 -58.99 -43.40
CA PRO A 8 -36.98 -59.20 -41.96
C PRO A 8 -36.02 -60.08 -41.08
N HIS A 9 -36.34 -60.16 -39.77
CA HIS A 9 -36.43 -61.36 -38.86
C HIS A 9 -35.29 -62.41 -38.79
N LEU A 10 -34.92 -63.10 -37.70
CA LEU A 10 -35.53 -63.61 -36.44
C LEU A 10 -34.37 -63.96 -35.45
N ALA A 11 -34.46 -63.68 -34.14
CA ALA A 11 -34.90 -64.57 -33.04
C ALA A 11 -33.97 -65.80 -32.79
N SER A 12 -33.72 -66.32 -31.58
CA SER A 12 -34.47 -66.32 -30.32
C SER A 12 -33.60 -66.96 -29.23
N THR A 13 -33.82 -66.61 -27.95
CA THR A 13 -34.16 -67.51 -26.80
C THR A 13 -33.96 -66.73 -25.49
N MET A 14 -35.01 -66.17 -24.88
CA MET A 14 -35.88 -66.77 -23.84
C MET A 14 -35.17 -67.16 -22.53
N SER A 15 -35.50 -66.49 -21.41
CA SER A 15 -36.33 -67.08 -20.33
C SER A 15 -36.40 -66.23 -19.03
N LYS A 16 -37.63 -65.88 -18.64
CA LYS A 16 -38.25 -65.69 -17.29
C LYS A 16 -37.56 -64.78 -16.25
N SER A 17 -38.16 -63.65 -15.85
CA SER A 17 -39.40 -63.42 -15.07
C SER A 17 -39.18 -63.39 -13.54
N ALA A 18 -39.35 -62.20 -12.94
CA ALA A 18 -40.17 -61.96 -11.75
C ALA A 18 -40.31 -60.43 -11.49
N THR A 19 -41.54 -59.93 -11.38
CA THR A 19 -41.90 -58.63 -10.78
C THR A 19 -42.32 -58.86 -9.33
N PRO A 20 -42.10 -57.93 -8.37
CA PRO A 20 -43.09 -56.87 -8.12
C PRO A 20 -42.52 -55.51 -7.62
N SER A 21 -43.34 -54.46 -7.74
CA SER A 21 -43.09 -53.05 -7.36
C SER A 21 -42.98 -52.78 -5.85
N ILE A 22 -42.30 -51.69 -5.45
CA ILE A 22 -42.59 -50.82 -4.28
C ILE A 22 -41.90 -49.43 -4.44
N HIS A 23 -42.62 -48.36 -4.09
CA HIS A 23 -42.25 -46.92 -4.06
C HIS A 23 -41.10 -46.59 -3.09
N VAL A 24 -40.24 -45.59 -3.41
CA VAL A 24 -39.63 -44.65 -2.42
C VAL A 24 -39.28 -43.28 -3.05
N ASP A 25 -39.55 -42.23 -2.27
CA ASP A 25 -39.45 -40.78 -2.45
C ASP A 25 -38.10 -40.20 -2.90
N ILE A 26 -38.15 -39.04 -3.57
CA ILE A 26 -36.98 -38.24 -3.99
C ILE A 26 -36.48 -37.41 -2.79
N PRO A 27 -35.28 -37.66 -2.24
CA PRO A 27 -34.66 -36.70 -1.34
C PRO A 27 -34.05 -35.56 -2.18
N LEU A 28 -34.32 -34.32 -1.76
CA LEU A 28 -33.68 -33.11 -2.26
C LEU A 28 -32.17 -33.22 -2.00
N ARG A 29 -31.40 -33.75 -2.97
CA ARG A 29 -29.94 -33.82 -2.91
C ARG A 29 -29.36 -32.71 -3.78
N THR A 30 -28.91 -31.68 -3.06
CA THR A 30 -27.95 -30.65 -3.46
C THR A 30 -27.02 -31.09 -4.59
N ALA A 31 -27.16 -30.46 -5.76
CA ALA A 31 -26.11 -30.50 -6.77
C ALA A 31 -24.90 -29.73 -6.20
N PRO A 32 -23.69 -30.32 -6.16
CA PRO A 32 -22.52 -29.53 -5.81
C PRO A 32 -22.28 -28.57 -6.97
N ALA A 33 -22.43 -27.27 -6.71
CA ALA A 33 -21.88 -26.25 -7.59
C ALA A 33 -20.37 -26.52 -7.66
N LEU A 34 -19.91 -27.00 -8.82
CA LEU A 34 -18.50 -27.13 -9.11
C LEU A 34 -17.96 -25.70 -9.28
N LEU A 35 -17.57 -25.08 -8.16
CA LEU A 35 -16.80 -23.86 -8.15
C LEU A 35 -15.41 -24.23 -8.67
N CYS A 36 -15.22 -24.19 -9.99
CA CYS A 36 -13.89 -24.18 -10.59
C CYS A 36 -13.25 -22.85 -10.20
N LEU A 37 -12.62 -22.81 -9.03
CA LEU A 37 -11.71 -21.74 -8.67
C LEU A 37 -10.51 -21.89 -9.61
N LEU A 38 -10.50 -21.13 -10.70
CA LEU A 38 -9.29 -20.90 -11.48
C LEU A 38 -8.32 -20.19 -10.55
N ALA A 39 -7.47 -20.95 -9.85
CA ALA A 39 -6.25 -20.42 -9.28
C ALA A 39 -5.35 -20.06 -10.45
N LEU A 40 -5.56 -18.87 -11.02
CA LEU A 40 -4.52 -18.21 -11.79
C LEU A 40 -3.27 -18.19 -10.91
N PRO A 41 -2.07 -18.49 -11.44
CA PRO A 41 -0.86 -18.26 -10.67
C PRO A 41 -0.86 -16.79 -10.28
N ALA A 42 -1.13 -16.51 -9.00
CA ALA A 42 -0.83 -15.21 -8.42
C ALA A 42 0.69 -15.14 -8.43
N TYR A 43 1.27 -14.45 -9.41
CA TYR A 43 2.66 -14.06 -9.33
C TYR A 43 2.75 -13.16 -8.11
N ALA A 44 3.37 -13.66 -7.05
CA ALA A 44 3.63 -12.85 -5.87
C ALA A 44 4.59 -11.74 -6.28
N ASP A 45 4.22 -10.49 -5.99
CA ASP A 45 5.13 -9.38 -6.17
C ASP A 45 6.33 -9.54 -5.24
N ASN A 46 7.52 -9.14 -5.71
CA ASN A 46 8.71 -9.13 -4.87
C ASN A 46 8.63 -7.90 -3.97
N THR A 47 8.71 -8.09 -2.64
CA THR A 47 8.56 -6.99 -1.69
C THR A 47 9.65 -7.02 -0.63
N LYS A 48 10.05 -5.83 -0.18
CA LYS A 48 10.93 -5.62 0.96
C LYS A 48 10.42 -4.40 1.71
N GLN A 49 10.44 -4.43 3.04
CA GLN A 49 10.00 -3.33 3.86
C GLN A 49 10.90 -3.12 5.07
N ALA A 50 10.99 -1.87 5.52
CA ALA A 50 11.59 -1.51 6.80
C ALA A 50 10.94 -0.25 7.37
N THR A 51 10.99 -0.12 8.69
CA THR A 51 10.50 1.05 9.41
C THR A 51 11.67 2.01 9.66
N TRP A 52 11.53 3.27 9.26
CA TRP A 52 12.49 4.30 9.61
C TRP A 52 12.21 4.81 11.01
N THR A 53 12.66 4.04 12.01
CA THR A 53 12.28 4.29 13.41
C THR A 53 12.73 5.67 13.90
N VAL A 54 11.90 6.30 14.73
CA VAL A 54 12.25 7.55 15.43
C VAL A 54 13.54 7.41 16.24
N ALA A 55 13.77 6.25 16.86
CA ALA A 55 14.99 5.94 17.59
C ALA A 55 16.26 5.99 16.71
N SER A 56 16.12 5.80 15.40
CA SER A 56 17.20 5.92 14.41
C SER A 56 17.20 7.28 13.69
N GLY A 57 16.45 8.27 14.21
CA GLY A 57 16.31 9.61 13.63
C GLY A 57 15.28 9.71 12.50
N GLY A 58 14.40 8.73 12.35
CA GLY A 58 13.36 8.70 11.32
C GLY A 58 11.99 9.20 11.74
N ASN A 59 11.04 9.16 10.80
CA ASN A 59 9.66 9.59 11.00
C ASN A 59 8.75 8.50 11.63
N GLY A 60 9.27 7.29 11.85
CA GLY A 60 8.50 6.15 12.36
C GLY A 60 7.65 5.45 11.30
N HIS A 61 7.67 5.92 10.04
CA HIS A 61 6.89 5.33 8.96
C HIS A 61 7.53 4.04 8.48
N THR A 62 6.70 3.16 7.92
CA THR A 62 7.19 1.94 7.27
C THR A 62 7.17 2.11 5.76
N PHE A 63 8.34 1.94 5.15
CA PHE A 63 8.48 1.98 3.71
C PHE A 63 8.51 0.55 3.17
N ARG A 64 7.72 0.29 2.15
CA ARG A 64 7.65 -1.01 1.46
C ARG A 64 7.82 -0.80 -0.03
N VAL A 65 8.88 -1.37 -0.60
CA VAL A 65 9.05 -1.45 -2.05
C VAL A 65 8.35 -2.69 -2.59
N VAL A 66 7.69 -2.53 -3.73
CA VAL A 66 7.01 -3.60 -4.47
C VAL A 66 7.54 -3.63 -5.90
N ALA A 67 7.95 -4.80 -6.38
CA ALA A 67 8.30 -5.07 -7.76
C ALA A 67 7.30 -6.04 -8.39
N LYS A 68 6.70 -5.60 -9.50
CA LYS A 68 5.76 -6.37 -10.31
C LYS A 68 6.51 -7.25 -11.31
N SER A 69 5.83 -8.25 -11.85
CA SER A 69 6.35 -9.09 -12.95
C SER A 69 6.39 -8.36 -14.30
N GLY A 70 5.76 -7.19 -14.40
CA GLY A 70 5.71 -6.36 -15.61
C GLY A 70 5.74 -4.87 -15.27
N LEU A 71 5.59 -4.03 -16.29
CA LEU A 71 5.57 -2.57 -16.10
C LEU A 71 4.34 -2.14 -15.30
N ILE A 72 4.50 -1.06 -14.53
CA ILE A 72 3.42 -0.43 -13.76
C ILE A 72 3.43 1.07 -13.99
N SER A 73 2.27 1.65 -14.27
CA SER A 73 2.13 3.11 -14.37
C SER A 73 2.17 3.74 -12.98
N TRP A 74 2.49 5.03 -12.90
CA TRP A 74 2.46 5.75 -11.63
C TRP A 74 1.05 5.76 -11.04
N ASP A 75 0.01 5.95 -11.87
CA ASP A 75 -1.39 5.93 -11.39
C ASP A 75 -1.80 4.57 -10.82
N ALA A 76 -1.39 3.48 -11.47
CA ALA A 76 -1.65 2.12 -10.99
C ALA A 76 -0.87 1.86 -9.69
N ALA A 77 0.40 2.26 -9.62
CA ALA A 77 1.22 2.17 -8.43
C ALA A 77 0.61 2.96 -7.25
N ASN A 78 0.10 4.17 -7.50
CA ASN A 78 -0.60 4.97 -6.50
C ASN A 78 -1.90 4.30 -6.04
N THR A 79 -2.67 3.74 -6.96
CA THR A 79 -3.88 2.99 -6.63
C THR A 79 -3.56 1.75 -5.77
N GLU A 80 -2.52 1.00 -6.12
CA GLU A 80 -2.07 -0.17 -5.36
C GLU A 80 -1.52 0.22 -3.98
N ALA A 81 -0.80 1.35 -3.86
CA ALA A 81 -0.31 1.88 -2.59
C ALA A 81 -1.46 2.24 -1.65
N LEU A 82 -2.50 2.93 -2.16
CA LEU A 82 -3.72 3.26 -1.42
C LEU A 82 -4.47 2.00 -0.98
N ALA A 83 -4.63 1.01 -1.86
CA ALA A 83 -5.26 -0.27 -1.53
C ALA A 83 -4.48 -1.06 -0.45
N ALA A 84 -3.17 -0.82 -0.36
CA ALA A 84 -2.30 -1.38 0.67
C ALA A 84 -2.37 -0.66 2.03
N GLY A 85 -3.21 0.38 2.17
CA GLY A 85 -3.33 1.19 3.38
C GLY A 85 -2.25 2.25 3.55
N GLY A 86 -1.51 2.57 2.48
CA GLY A 86 -0.49 3.61 2.45
C GLY A 86 -0.70 4.59 1.31
N TYR A 87 0.37 5.17 0.82
CA TYR A 87 0.43 6.02 -0.37
C TYR A 87 1.81 5.88 -1.02
N LEU A 88 2.01 6.36 -2.24
CA LEU A 88 3.36 6.38 -2.80
C LEU A 88 4.25 7.28 -1.95
N ALA A 89 5.44 6.80 -1.60
CA ALA A 89 6.30 7.44 -0.62
C ALA A 89 6.56 8.92 -0.93
N THR A 90 6.41 9.76 0.09
CA THR A 90 6.86 11.14 0.08
C THR A 90 8.28 11.19 0.62
N ILE A 91 9.10 12.12 0.12
CA ILE A 91 10.49 12.24 0.56
C ILE A 91 10.80 13.70 0.83
N THR A 92 10.86 14.07 2.09
CA THR A 92 10.95 15.44 2.57
C THR A 92 12.34 15.82 3.08
N SER A 93 13.27 14.86 3.13
CA SER A 93 14.65 15.07 3.59
C SER A 93 15.67 14.16 2.90
N ALA A 94 16.95 14.51 3.01
CA ALA A 94 18.04 13.69 2.48
C ALA A 94 18.20 12.37 3.25
N GLU A 95 17.96 12.39 4.55
CA GLU A 95 18.02 11.22 5.42
C GLU A 95 16.93 10.20 5.07
N GLU A 96 15.71 10.68 4.80
CA GLU A 96 14.60 9.85 4.31
C GLU A 96 14.92 9.23 2.96
N ASN A 97 15.43 10.03 2.02
CA ASN A 97 15.84 9.55 0.71
C ASN A 97 16.88 8.44 0.80
N ASN A 98 17.89 8.64 1.66
CA ASN A 98 18.93 7.64 1.90
C ASN A 98 18.35 6.37 2.54
N PHE A 99 17.43 6.50 3.50
CA PHE A 99 16.75 5.35 4.10
C PHE A 99 15.98 4.55 3.04
N VAL A 100 15.14 5.21 2.24
CA VAL A 100 14.39 4.56 1.14
C VAL A 100 15.36 3.91 0.17
N PHE A 101 16.48 4.57 -0.18
CA PHE A 101 17.50 4.01 -1.05
C PHE A 101 18.08 2.69 -0.52
N THR A 102 18.28 2.52 0.79
CA THR A 102 18.75 1.24 1.37
C THR A 102 17.79 0.06 1.12
N LEU A 103 16.50 0.34 0.95
CA LEU A 103 15.52 -0.69 0.59
C LEU A 103 15.63 -1.07 -0.87
N ILE A 104 15.85 -0.08 -1.73
CA ILE A 104 15.74 -0.23 -3.18
C ILE A 104 17.09 -0.42 -3.89
N ASP A 105 18.24 -0.29 -3.22
CA ASP A 105 19.56 -0.63 -3.80
C ASP A 105 19.73 -2.16 -3.99
N ASP A 106 18.85 -2.72 -4.80
CA ASP A 106 18.71 -4.12 -5.14
C ASP A 106 18.20 -4.19 -6.59
N PRO A 107 18.88 -4.93 -7.50
CA PRO A 107 18.48 -5.03 -8.91
C PRO A 107 17.07 -5.59 -9.13
N THR A 108 16.48 -6.25 -8.13
CA THR A 108 15.08 -6.71 -8.16
C THR A 108 14.11 -5.56 -8.43
N TYR A 109 14.40 -4.37 -7.90
CA TYR A 109 13.53 -3.20 -7.97
C TYR A 109 13.89 -2.24 -9.12
N TRP A 110 14.91 -2.57 -9.91
CA TRP A 110 15.42 -1.70 -10.97
C TRP A 110 15.38 -2.42 -12.32
N THR A 111 15.27 -1.63 -13.39
CA THR A 111 15.39 -2.09 -14.76
C THR A 111 16.53 -1.35 -15.42
N GLN A 112 17.60 -2.07 -15.76
CA GLN A 112 18.74 -1.47 -16.44
C GLN A 112 18.53 -1.43 -17.95
N SER A 113 18.80 -0.27 -18.54
CA SER A 113 18.82 0.00 -19.98
C SER A 113 20.14 0.69 -20.37
N SER A 114 20.10 1.83 -21.06
CA SER A 114 21.20 2.79 -21.09
C SER A 114 21.35 3.55 -19.75
N ASN A 115 20.25 3.63 -18.99
CA ASN A 115 20.12 4.19 -17.65
C ASN A 115 19.46 3.18 -16.72
N ASP A 116 19.64 3.36 -15.42
CA ASP A 116 19.03 2.54 -14.37
C ASP A 116 17.70 3.19 -13.93
N HIS A 117 16.60 2.47 -14.14
CA HIS A 117 15.24 2.94 -13.85
C HIS A 117 14.72 2.30 -12.57
N GLY A 118 14.47 3.12 -11.56
CA GLY A 118 14.08 2.68 -10.23
C GLY A 118 12.59 2.84 -9.95
N PRO A 119 12.19 2.57 -8.70
CA PRO A 119 10.79 2.61 -8.28
C PRO A 119 10.14 4.00 -8.39
N TRP A 120 8.84 4.02 -8.67
CA TRP A 120 8.00 5.20 -8.49
C TRP A 120 7.96 5.66 -7.02
N ILE A 121 7.92 6.98 -6.83
CA ILE A 121 7.60 7.66 -5.57
C ILE A 121 6.46 8.66 -5.77
N GLY A 122 5.94 9.25 -4.71
CA GLY A 122 4.70 10.02 -4.71
C GLY A 122 4.76 11.39 -5.38
N GLY A 123 5.89 11.77 -5.97
CA GLY A 123 6.06 13.07 -6.59
C GLY A 123 5.33 13.15 -7.93
N TYR A 124 4.61 14.24 -8.15
CA TYR A 124 4.02 14.57 -9.45
C TYR A 124 3.95 16.07 -9.68
N GLN A 125 3.96 16.50 -10.94
CA GLN A 125 3.84 17.90 -11.31
C GLN A 125 2.37 18.31 -11.50
N LEU A 126 2.01 19.49 -10.99
CA LEU A 126 0.68 20.07 -11.19
C LEU A 126 0.48 20.48 -12.66
N ALA A 127 -0.73 20.28 -13.17
CA ALA A 127 -1.07 20.66 -14.54
C ALA A 127 -0.87 22.16 -14.79
N ASN A 128 -0.21 22.50 -15.90
CA ASN A 128 0.14 23.87 -16.31
C ASN A 128 1.12 24.59 -15.37
N ALA A 129 1.89 23.85 -14.58
CA ALA A 129 2.97 24.44 -13.80
C ALA A 129 4.12 24.94 -14.71
N SER A 130 4.98 25.76 -14.13
CA SER A 130 6.18 26.24 -14.84
C SER A 130 7.16 25.11 -15.05
N GLU A 131 7.61 24.93 -16.29
CA GLU A 131 8.55 23.86 -16.66
C GLU A 131 10.02 24.30 -16.54
N PRO A 132 10.96 23.36 -16.33
CA PRO A 132 10.74 21.92 -16.17
C PRO A 132 10.55 21.48 -14.70
N ALA A 133 10.81 22.35 -13.72
CA ALA A 133 10.90 21.97 -12.31
C ALA A 133 9.84 22.60 -11.38
N GLY A 134 8.95 23.44 -11.91
CA GLY A 134 7.95 24.14 -11.11
C GLY A 134 6.73 23.28 -10.81
N GLY A 135 6.14 23.47 -9.63
CA GLY A 135 4.82 22.89 -9.29
C GLY A 135 4.81 21.39 -9.02
N PHE A 136 5.96 20.77 -8.76
CA PHE A 136 6.00 19.44 -8.16
C PHE A 136 5.36 19.46 -6.76
N THR A 137 4.57 18.43 -6.48
CA THR A 137 3.94 18.19 -5.19
C THR A 137 3.92 16.70 -4.89
N TRP A 138 3.73 16.35 -3.62
CA TRP A 138 3.58 14.98 -3.18
C TRP A 138 2.11 14.53 -3.28
N VAL A 139 1.89 13.22 -3.38
CA VAL A 139 0.56 12.64 -3.09
C VAL A 139 0.09 13.07 -1.69
N ILE A 140 -1.22 13.12 -1.51
CA ILE A 140 -1.81 13.42 -0.20
C ILE A 140 -1.76 12.16 0.66
N GLN A 141 -1.16 12.26 1.84
CA GLN A 141 -1.08 11.18 2.81
C GLN A 141 -2.48 10.71 3.23
N THR A 142 -2.59 9.44 3.64
CA THR A 142 -3.86 8.88 4.09
C THR A 142 -4.34 9.61 5.35
N GLY A 143 -5.49 10.29 5.25
CA GLY A 143 -6.06 11.05 6.36
C GLY A 143 -5.66 12.53 6.41
N ALA A 144 -4.75 12.99 5.54
CA ALA A 144 -4.44 14.40 5.36
C ALA A 144 -5.41 15.08 4.37
N SER A 145 -5.54 16.41 4.48
CA SER A 145 -6.33 17.24 3.56
C SER A 145 -5.49 18.05 2.57
N THR A 146 -4.18 18.11 2.78
CA THR A 146 -3.20 18.82 1.95
C THR A 146 -1.95 17.96 1.79
N PRO A 147 -1.25 18.05 0.65
CA PRO A 147 0.02 17.34 0.48
C PRO A 147 1.09 17.89 1.42
N GLU A 148 2.10 17.08 1.71
CA GLU A 148 3.32 17.57 2.36
C GLU A 148 4.04 18.60 1.48
N LEU A 149 4.86 19.43 2.14
CA LEU A 149 5.64 20.42 1.43
C LEU A 149 6.73 19.74 0.59
N PHE A 150 6.77 20.05 -0.71
CA PHE A 150 7.84 19.64 -1.61
C PHE A 150 9.07 20.55 -1.40
N SER A 151 9.78 20.38 -0.29
CA SER A 151 10.94 21.20 0.10
C SER A 151 12.30 20.54 -0.16
N TYR A 152 12.31 19.25 -0.41
CA TYR A 152 13.51 18.48 -0.71
C TYR A 152 13.37 17.84 -2.09
N ALA A 153 14.45 17.88 -2.86
CA ALA A 153 14.54 17.17 -4.11
C ALA A 153 15.94 16.61 -4.32
N ASN A 154 16.02 15.39 -4.85
CA ASN A 154 17.29 14.73 -5.18
C ASN A 154 17.36 14.41 -6.67
N TRP A 155 17.09 15.38 -7.52
CA TRP A 155 17.15 15.20 -8.98
C TRP A 155 18.53 14.73 -9.43
N GLU A 156 18.56 13.78 -10.36
CA GLU A 156 19.76 13.40 -11.11
C GLU A 156 20.27 14.61 -11.91
N SER A 157 21.56 14.62 -12.22
CA SER A 157 22.14 15.69 -13.02
C SER A 157 21.45 15.79 -14.38
N GLY A 158 20.78 16.93 -14.63
CA GLY A 158 20.01 17.18 -15.84
C GLY A 158 18.50 17.06 -15.66
N GLU A 159 18.04 16.57 -14.51
CA GLU A 159 16.62 16.40 -14.16
C GLU A 159 16.11 17.51 -13.21
N PRO A 160 14.79 17.78 -13.19
CA PRO A 160 13.81 17.29 -14.16
C PRO A 160 13.98 18.02 -15.50
N ASN A 161 13.76 17.32 -16.60
CA ASN A 161 14.00 17.85 -17.94
C ASN A 161 12.70 18.11 -18.73
N ASN A 162 11.56 17.65 -18.22
CA ASN A 162 10.22 17.72 -18.82
C ASN A 162 10.20 17.36 -20.31
N LEU A 163 10.68 16.16 -20.69
CA LEU A 163 10.50 15.74 -22.08
C LEU A 163 9.01 15.66 -22.43
N THR A 164 8.63 16.32 -23.51
CA THR A 164 7.28 16.25 -24.09
C THR A 164 7.26 15.36 -25.33
N ASN A 165 6.24 14.51 -25.45
CA ASN A 165 6.00 13.70 -26.64
C ASN A 165 4.54 13.80 -27.09
N THR A 166 4.30 13.93 -28.40
CA THR A 166 2.95 14.00 -28.97
C THR A 166 2.61 12.71 -29.69
N ILE A 167 1.62 11.96 -29.19
CA ILE A 167 1.14 10.72 -29.81
C ILE A 167 -0.33 10.88 -30.16
N SER A 168 -0.66 10.66 -31.44
CA SER A 168 -2.04 10.78 -31.95
C SER A 168 -2.72 12.12 -31.62
N GLY A 169 -1.95 13.20 -31.53
CA GLY A 169 -2.45 14.54 -31.19
C GLY A 169 -2.59 14.83 -29.69
N THR A 170 -2.20 13.91 -28.82
CA THR A 170 -2.16 14.10 -27.36
C THR A 170 -0.72 14.31 -26.91
N ASN A 171 -0.48 15.36 -26.13
CA ASN A 171 0.82 15.61 -25.50
C ASN A 171 0.93 14.82 -24.20
N TYR A 172 2.08 14.20 -24.00
CA TYR A 172 2.50 13.52 -22.79
C TYR A 172 3.77 14.21 -22.30
N ASN A 173 3.79 14.54 -21.01
CA ASN A 173 4.92 15.16 -20.34
C ASN A 173 5.48 14.21 -19.28
N GLN A 174 6.74 14.40 -18.92
CA GLN A 174 7.35 13.74 -17.78
C GLN A 174 6.94 14.48 -16.51
N ASP A 175 5.83 14.05 -15.91
CA ASP A 175 5.22 14.75 -14.75
C ASP A 175 5.17 13.86 -13.50
N ARG A 176 5.88 12.73 -13.47
CA ARG A 176 5.86 11.74 -12.37
C ARG A 176 7.26 11.43 -11.91
N VAL A 177 7.47 11.22 -10.62
CA VAL A 177 8.83 11.06 -10.07
C VAL A 177 9.15 9.60 -9.79
N SER A 178 10.30 9.14 -10.26
CA SER A 178 10.90 7.86 -9.87
C SER A 178 12.37 8.02 -9.51
N PHE A 179 12.89 7.06 -8.74
CA PHE A 179 14.33 6.89 -8.61
C PHE A 179 14.96 6.57 -9.98
N PHE A 180 16.13 7.13 -10.25
CA PHE A 180 16.78 7.08 -11.54
C PHE A 180 18.28 7.31 -11.39
N HIS A 181 19.06 6.67 -12.26
CA HIS A 181 20.47 6.99 -12.44
C HIS A 181 20.88 7.01 -13.91
N ALA A 182 21.59 8.05 -14.31
CA ALA A 182 22.18 8.11 -15.64
C ALA A 182 23.36 7.12 -15.77
N GLY A 183 23.30 6.24 -16.77
CA GLY A 183 24.34 5.24 -17.01
C GLY A 183 24.11 3.91 -16.30
N THR A 184 25.15 3.39 -15.65
CA THR A 184 25.13 2.07 -15.00
C THR A 184 25.39 2.21 -13.51
N GLY A 185 24.58 1.54 -12.71
CA GLY A 185 24.60 1.63 -11.25
C GLY A 185 23.31 2.24 -10.74
N ARG A 186 22.87 1.82 -9.57
CA ARG A 186 21.72 2.45 -8.91
C ARG A 186 22.20 3.65 -8.11
N ALA A 187 21.38 4.69 -8.05
CA ALA A 187 21.66 5.87 -7.24
C ALA A 187 20.39 6.34 -6.53
N ALA A 188 20.57 7.13 -5.47
CA ALA A 188 19.46 7.68 -4.69
C ALA A 188 18.82 8.91 -5.37
N THR A 189 19.17 9.20 -6.61
CA THR A 189 18.71 10.34 -7.40
C THR A 189 17.40 10.06 -8.13
N TRP A 190 16.73 11.10 -8.62
CA TRP A 190 15.40 11.02 -9.22
C TRP A 190 15.36 11.58 -10.64
N SER A 191 14.39 11.14 -11.43
CA SER A 191 13.99 11.76 -12.69
C SER A 191 12.48 12.02 -12.68
N ASP A 192 12.05 13.01 -13.44
CA ASP A 192 10.68 13.06 -13.92
C ASP A 192 10.52 12.07 -15.08
N GLU A 193 9.36 11.44 -15.16
CA GLU A 193 9.11 10.32 -16.06
C GLU A 193 7.68 10.33 -16.60
N TYR A 194 7.52 9.71 -17.78
CA TYR A 194 6.22 9.56 -18.41
C TYR A 194 5.38 8.59 -17.60
N ASN A 195 4.11 8.94 -17.40
CA ASN A 195 3.14 8.01 -16.88
C ASN A 195 2.70 7.03 -17.97
N LEU A 196 2.86 5.73 -17.76
CA LEU A 196 2.56 4.68 -18.75
C LEU A 196 1.07 4.62 -19.16
N THR A 197 0.16 5.23 -18.41
CA THR A 197 -1.26 5.37 -18.78
C THR A 197 -1.47 6.43 -19.86
N GLY A 198 -1.16 6.06 -21.11
CA GLY A 198 -1.49 6.87 -22.29
C GLY A 198 -0.59 6.63 -23.49
N SER A 199 0.63 6.13 -23.27
CA SER A 199 1.55 5.73 -24.33
C SER A 199 2.66 4.84 -23.77
N GLY A 200 3.28 4.02 -24.63
CA GLY A 200 4.43 3.18 -24.26
C GLY A 200 5.73 3.98 -24.09
N LEU A 201 5.70 5.18 -23.50
CA LEU A 201 6.87 6.06 -23.39
C LEU A 201 7.77 5.69 -22.20
N ASN A 202 7.20 5.33 -21.05
CA ASN A 202 7.95 4.67 -19.98
C ASN A 202 7.88 3.15 -20.17
N GLN A 203 9.00 2.53 -20.51
CA GLN A 203 9.08 1.10 -20.80
C GLN A 203 9.93 0.32 -19.79
N TRP A 204 10.25 0.92 -18.65
CA TRP A 204 11.26 0.37 -17.73
C TRP A 204 10.76 0.24 -16.30
N THR A 205 9.89 1.12 -15.83
CA THR A 205 9.50 1.11 -14.41
C THR A 205 8.52 -0.03 -14.11
N LYS A 206 8.94 -0.93 -13.22
CA LYS A 206 8.21 -2.13 -12.78
C LYS A 206 7.92 -2.16 -11.28
N SER A 207 8.28 -1.09 -10.57
CA SER A 207 8.34 -1.05 -9.11
C SER A 207 7.93 0.30 -8.57
N TYR A 208 7.58 0.33 -7.28
CA TYR A 208 7.15 1.53 -6.58
C TYR A 208 7.39 1.38 -5.06
N VAL A 209 7.53 2.52 -4.37
CA VAL A 209 7.68 2.56 -2.91
C VAL A 209 6.38 3.04 -2.29
N ILE A 210 5.84 2.23 -1.37
CA ILE A 210 4.71 2.57 -0.51
C ILE A 210 5.26 3.10 0.80
N GLU A 211 4.71 4.20 1.27
CA GLU A 211 4.85 4.67 2.64
C GLU A 211 3.58 4.36 3.42
N LEU A 212 3.75 3.72 4.56
CA LEU A 212 2.70 3.31 5.47
C LEU A 212 2.83 4.16 6.74
N GLU A 213 1.74 4.84 7.07
CA GLU A 213 1.59 5.56 8.32
C GLU A 213 1.96 4.67 9.51
N PRO A 214 2.57 5.22 10.58
CA PRO A 214 2.81 4.48 11.80
C PRO A 214 1.49 3.93 12.31
N THR A 215 1.47 2.66 12.68
CA THR A 215 0.24 2.05 13.20
C THR A 215 -0.18 2.81 14.46
N PRO A 216 -1.39 3.42 14.50
CA PRO A 216 -1.81 4.14 15.67
C PRO A 216 -1.79 3.22 16.89
N PRO A 217 -1.28 3.67 18.05
CA PRO A 217 -1.29 2.86 19.26
C PRO A 217 -2.73 2.52 19.65
N VAL A 218 -3.03 1.22 19.70
CA VAL A 218 -4.32 0.74 20.21
C VAL A 218 -4.26 0.74 21.73
N LEU A 219 -5.15 1.50 22.36
CA LEU A 219 -5.29 1.48 23.81
C LEU A 219 -5.84 0.13 24.26
N ALA A 220 -5.12 -0.53 25.15
CA ALA A 220 -5.44 -1.80 25.77
C ALA A 220 -5.68 -1.61 27.27
N ASN A 221 -6.54 -2.46 27.85
CA ASN A 221 -6.81 -2.51 29.29
C ASN A 221 -7.18 -1.16 29.96
N PRO A 222 -8.02 -0.30 29.35
CA PRO A 222 -8.42 0.95 29.98
C PRO A 222 -9.21 0.67 31.27
N THR A 223 -8.67 1.09 32.40
CA THR A 223 -9.19 0.77 33.74
C THR A 223 -9.18 2.00 34.63
N ILE A 224 -10.32 2.28 35.26
CA ILE A 224 -10.39 3.24 36.38
C ILE A 224 -10.02 2.50 37.66
N GLN A 225 -8.99 2.96 38.34
CA GLN A 225 -8.49 2.41 39.59
C GLN A 225 -9.36 2.83 40.79
N PRO A 226 -9.25 2.16 41.95
CA PRO A 226 -10.00 2.53 43.15
C PRO A 226 -9.76 3.96 43.65
N ASP A 227 -8.55 4.51 43.40
CA ASP A 227 -8.19 5.91 43.69
C ASP A 227 -8.69 6.91 42.63
N ARG A 228 -9.51 6.41 41.69
CA ARG A 228 -10.06 7.08 40.50
C ARG A 228 -9.06 7.35 39.39
N SER A 229 -7.76 7.10 39.55
CA SER A 229 -6.81 7.26 38.45
C SER A 229 -7.21 6.40 37.24
N PHE A 230 -6.95 6.89 36.03
CA PHE A 230 -7.22 6.14 34.81
C PHE A 230 -5.92 5.57 34.28
N THR A 231 -5.85 4.26 34.15
CA THR A 231 -4.67 3.56 33.62
C THR A 231 -5.04 2.87 32.32
N PHE A 232 -4.14 2.91 31.35
CA PHE A 232 -4.24 2.15 30.13
C PHE A 232 -2.85 1.71 29.67
N ALA A 233 -2.82 0.68 28.84
CA ALA A 233 -1.63 0.22 28.14
C ALA A 233 -1.80 0.45 26.64
N PHE A 234 -0.73 0.34 25.88
CA PHE A 234 -0.76 0.25 24.42
C PHE A 234 0.51 -0.42 23.91
N THR A 235 0.45 -0.94 22.69
CA THR A 235 1.63 -1.45 22.00
C THR A 235 2.07 -0.49 20.92
N ASN A 236 3.37 -0.27 20.78
CA ASN A 236 3.96 0.49 19.68
C ASN A 236 5.45 0.10 19.51
N THR A 237 6.18 0.83 18.68
CA THR A 237 7.60 0.63 18.40
C THR A 237 8.43 0.69 19.69
N PRO A 238 9.19 -0.37 20.04
CA PRO A 238 10.04 -0.39 21.23
C PRO A 238 11.05 0.77 21.26
N GLY A 239 11.31 1.31 22.45
CA GLY A 239 12.29 2.38 22.66
C GLY A 239 11.91 3.78 22.13
N VAL A 240 10.72 3.94 21.53
CA VAL A 240 10.21 5.25 21.10
C VAL A 240 9.50 5.92 22.29
N PRO A 241 9.84 7.18 22.65
CA PRO A 241 9.12 7.91 23.68
C PRO A 241 7.74 8.34 23.18
N PHE A 242 6.72 8.13 24.00
CA PHE A 242 5.35 8.55 23.72
C PHE A 242 4.84 9.50 24.80
N HIS A 243 4.09 10.52 24.38
CA HIS A 243 3.36 11.40 25.27
C HIS A 243 1.86 11.12 25.19
N VAL A 244 1.18 11.30 26.33
CA VAL A 244 -0.27 11.17 26.43
C VAL A 244 -0.88 12.56 26.55
N LEU A 245 -1.64 12.93 25.53
CA LEU A 245 -2.44 14.14 25.53
C LEU A 245 -3.88 13.85 25.98
N MET A 246 -4.54 14.84 26.56
CA MET A 246 -5.94 14.78 27.00
C MET A 246 -6.76 15.98 26.55
N ALA A 247 -8.01 15.72 26.16
CA ALA A 247 -9.02 16.74 25.90
C ALA A 247 -10.34 16.38 26.59
N THR A 248 -11.19 17.38 26.88
CA THR A 248 -12.52 17.16 27.49
C THR A 248 -13.67 17.04 26.47
N ASN A 249 -13.36 17.17 25.17
CA ASN A 249 -14.29 17.03 24.06
C ASN A 249 -13.53 16.66 22.76
N LEU A 250 -14.04 15.67 22.00
CA LEU A 250 -13.40 15.18 20.77
C LEU A 250 -13.16 16.22 19.66
N PRO A 251 -14.07 17.19 19.41
CA PRO A 251 -13.83 18.22 18.40
C PRO A 251 -12.77 19.25 18.81
N SER A 252 -12.21 19.14 20.02
CA SER A 252 -11.24 20.12 20.52
C SER A 252 -9.93 20.03 19.75
N THR A 253 -9.44 21.19 19.35
CA THR A 253 -8.06 21.39 18.91
C THR A 253 -7.11 21.57 20.10
N ASN A 254 -7.64 21.81 21.30
CA ASN A 254 -6.87 22.01 22.52
C ASN A 254 -6.70 20.67 23.24
N TRP A 255 -5.49 20.10 23.12
CA TRP A 255 -5.06 18.88 23.79
C TRP A 255 -3.98 19.24 24.81
N THR A 256 -4.16 18.86 26.07
CA THR A 256 -3.22 19.10 27.16
C THR A 256 -2.27 17.92 27.30
N ASP A 257 -0.96 18.17 27.31
CA ASP A 257 0.04 17.13 27.58
C ASP A 257 0.00 16.71 29.06
N LEU A 258 -0.25 15.43 29.31
CA LEU A 258 -0.25 14.81 30.63
C LEU A 258 1.11 14.18 30.99
N GLY A 259 2.01 14.01 30.02
CA GLY A 259 3.36 13.48 30.20
C GLY A 259 3.64 12.17 29.46
N SER A 260 4.81 11.60 29.74
CA SER A 260 5.35 10.46 29.00
C SER A 260 4.77 9.12 29.47
N ALA A 261 4.51 8.21 28.53
CA ALA A 261 4.19 6.81 28.79
C ALA A 261 5.45 6.01 29.15
N THR A 262 5.31 5.05 30.05
CA THR A 262 6.42 4.18 30.49
C THR A 262 6.44 2.89 29.67
N GLU A 263 7.58 2.55 29.07
CA GLU A 263 7.79 1.25 28.43
C GLU A 263 8.05 0.19 29.51
N ILE A 264 7.11 -0.74 29.70
CA ILE A 264 7.19 -1.78 30.75
C ILE A 264 7.85 -3.07 30.24
N SER A 265 7.86 -3.27 28.93
CA SER A 265 8.62 -4.29 28.21
C SER A 265 8.74 -3.86 26.74
N PRO A 266 9.70 -4.37 25.95
CA PRO A 266 9.89 -3.93 24.57
C PRO A 266 8.56 -3.85 23.78
N GLY A 267 8.21 -2.64 23.35
CA GLY A 267 7.03 -2.31 22.55
C GLY A 267 5.70 -2.29 23.30
N HIS A 268 5.71 -2.42 24.63
CA HIS A 268 4.53 -2.33 25.49
C HIS A 268 4.67 -1.17 26.46
N PHE A 269 3.72 -0.26 26.40
CA PHE A 269 3.72 0.98 27.16
C PHE A 269 2.52 1.04 28.09
N GLN A 270 2.67 1.74 29.20
CA GLN A 270 1.61 2.00 30.17
C GLN A 270 1.63 3.47 30.57
N PHE A 271 0.44 4.04 30.77
CA PHE A 271 0.26 5.38 31.32
C PHE A 271 -0.83 5.39 32.38
N THR A 272 -0.64 6.22 33.42
CA THR A 272 -1.61 6.44 34.48
C THR A 272 -1.88 7.94 34.61
N ASP A 273 -3.09 8.35 34.30
CA ASP A 273 -3.63 9.67 34.55
C ASP A 273 -4.15 9.74 35.99
N SER A 274 -3.39 10.41 36.87
CA SER A 274 -3.70 10.56 38.30
C SER A 274 -4.72 11.67 38.59
N GLN A 275 -5.14 12.46 37.60
CA GLN A 275 -5.94 13.68 37.79
C GLN A 275 -7.36 13.56 37.25
N THR A 276 -8.08 12.47 37.54
CA THR A 276 -9.47 12.26 37.06
C THR A 276 -10.53 12.99 37.89
N SER A 277 -10.19 14.13 38.50
CA SER A 277 -11.15 14.87 39.32
C SER A 277 -12.20 15.57 38.44
N ASN A 278 -13.47 15.20 38.68
CA ASN A 278 -14.71 15.86 38.26
C ASN A 278 -15.18 15.61 36.81
N SER A 279 -15.77 14.43 36.58
CA SER A 279 -17.01 14.18 35.80
C SER A 279 -17.23 14.84 34.41
N PHE A 280 -16.18 15.12 33.65
CA PHE A 280 -16.29 15.35 32.20
C PHE A 280 -15.71 14.16 31.42
N SER A 281 -16.27 13.88 30.24
CA SER A 281 -15.67 12.90 29.32
C SER A 281 -14.23 13.33 29.01
N ARG A 282 -13.27 12.44 29.22
CA ARG A 282 -11.88 12.65 28.83
C ARG A 282 -11.59 11.81 27.60
N PHE A 283 -10.89 12.40 26.66
CA PHE A 283 -10.40 11.78 25.45
C PHE A 283 -8.89 11.80 25.50
N TYR A 284 -8.27 10.69 25.10
CA TYR A 284 -6.83 10.50 25.18
C TYR A 284 -6.28 10.32 23.78
N ARG A 285 -5.12 10.93 23.52
CA ARG A 285 -4.33 10.72 22.32
C ARG A 285 -2.91 10.38 22.74
N VAL A 286 -2.37 9.31 22.17
CA VAL A 286 -0.96 8.96 22.31
C VAL A 286 -0.24 9.49 21.08
N ILE A 287 0.83 10.24 21.28
CA ILE A 287 1.67 10.78 20.21
C ILE A 287 3.11 10.33 20.42
N SER A 288 3.80 9.94 19.35
CA SER A 288 5.26 9.84 19.36
C SER A 288 5.86 11.24 19.37
N GLN A 289 7.02 11.40 20.01
CA GLN A 289 7.87 12.57 19.77
C GLN A 289 8.69 12.42 18.50
#